data_AF-A0A7S1GP08-F1
#
_entry.id   AF-A0A7S1GP08-F1
#
_cell.length_a   1.000
_cell.length_b   1.000
_cell.length_c   1.000
_cell.angle_alpha   90.00
_cell.angle_beta   90.00
_cell.angle_gamma   90.00
#
_symmetry.space_group_name_H-M   'P 1'
#
loop_
_entity.id
_entity.type
_entity.pdbx_description
1 polymer ?
#
loop_
_entity_poly.entity_id
_entity_poly.type
_entity_poly.pdbx_seq_one_letter_code
_entity_poly.pdbx_strand_id
1 'polypeptide(L)'
;MLCRTWISSAVATAELLYVTGSIAASLIPRPDLNDRSLLGGGLTRPFRLALVWSLVLNFLRYAFLQDLRFTNCDEADEQVQQQGATDAFLHCTNRRSLNTLLYHLDKAVESCLLSFLQLLVPYLVQVKLKDYIHILPGRGLKMWLTCILLLNCAGVIAVQFDKRLWLIKKLGDALSSIPIIHSLGLYKRIVTHPANLSSANAQNLIFIHTVLVVEYWGLTVGALSCTGVVMDDAKSPIGVHWWLGFRITNIFTAHLRVFIHAIMLNMIDQAQFNEPQDPQPGNEDEATSRYSSEGRMVIPHKI
;
A
#
# COMPACT_ATOMS: atom_id res chain seq x y z
N MET A 1 -12.94 -12.32 31.61
CA MET A 1 -13.00 -12.71 30.18
C MET A 1 -13.70 -11.68 29.30
N LEU A 2 -14.89 -11.18 29.69
CA LEU A 2 -15.66 -10.17 28.95
C LEU A 2 -14.86 -8.92 28.52
N CYS A 3 -14.02 -8.35 29.38
CA CYS A 3 -13.24 -7.15 29.01
C CYS A 3 -12.26 -7.38 27.84
N ARG A 4 -11.68 -8.59 27.70
CA ARG A 4 -10.76 -8.91 26.60
C ARG A 4 -11.47 -9.05 25.25
N THR A 5 -12.66 -9.65 25.21
CA THR A 5 -13.44 -9.81 23.98
C THR A 5 -13.98 -8.47 23.48
N TRP A 6 -14.42 -7.59 24.39
CA TRP A 6 -14.85 -6.23 24.06
C TRP A 6 -13.73 -5.38 23.48
N ILE A 7 -12.53 -5.39 24.09
CA ILE A 7 -11.37 -4.66 23.58
C ILE A 7 -10.96 -5.19 22.20
N SER A 8 -10.93 -6.51 22.00
CA SER A 8 -10.59 -7.10 20.70
C SER A 8 -11.60 -6.72 19.61
N SER A 9 -12.90 -6.67 19.95
CA SER A 9 -13.93 -6.25 19.00
C SER A 9 -13.83 -4.77 18.68
N ALA A 10 -13.60 -3.91 19.68
CA ALA A 10 -13.46 -2.47 19.47
C ALA A 10 -12.25 -2.13 18.60
N VAL A 11 -11.11 -2.81 18.80
CA VAL A 11 -9.92 -2.64 17.95
C VAL A 11 -10.20 -3.08 16.52
N ALA A 12 -10.84 -4.23 16.32
CA ALA A 12 -11.19 -4.70 14.97
C ALA A 12 -12.15 -3.75 14.24
N THR A 13 -13.14 -3.19 14.95
CA THR A 13 -14.07 -2.20 14.38
C THR A 13 -13.36 -0.87 14.08
N ALA A 14 -12.48 -0.41 14.96
CA ALA A 14 -11.70 0.81 14.74
C ALA A 14 -10.72 0.65 13.57
N GLU A 15 -10.06 -0.50 13.44
CA GLU A 15 -9.25 -0.85 12.28
C GLU A 15 -10.09 -0.82 11.01
N LEU A 16 -11.23 -1.52 10.98
CA LEU A 16 -12.12 -1.55 9.82
C LEU A 16 -12.59 -0.14 9.42
N LEU A 17 -13.01 0.68 10.38
CA LEU A 17 -13.42 2.07 10.14
C LEU A 17 -12.27 2.92 9.59
N TYR A 18 -11.07 2.76 10.15
CA TYR A 18 -9.88 3.48 9.71
C TYR A 18 -9.43 3.05 8.31
N VAL A 19 -9.40 1.74 8.03
CA VAL A 19 -9.09 1.17 6.73
C VAL A 19 -10.10 1.65 5.70
N THR A 20 -11.39 1.49 5.99
CA THR A 20 -12.48 1.88 5.08
C THR A 20 -12.48 3.39 4.86
N GLY A 21 -12.27 4.18 5.92
CA GLY A 21 -12.20 5.63 5.86
C GLY A 21 -10.99 6.13 5.07
N SER A 22 -9.80 5.54 5.26
CA SER A 22 -8.60 5.89 4.51
C SER A 22 -8.70 5.50 3.03
N ILE A 23 -9.28 4.33 2.72
CA ILE A 23 -9.56 3.92 1.35
C ILE A 23 -10.61 4.83 0.71
N ALA A 24 -11.72 5.10 1.40
CA ALA A 24 -12.78 5.98 0.91
C ALA A 24 -12.23 7.40 0.65
N ALA A 25 -11.44 7.95 1.57
CA ALA A 25 -10.78 9.24 1.40
C ALA A 25 -9.80 9.25 0.22
N SER A 26 -9.13 8.13 -0.05
CA SER A 26 -8.25 7.94 -1.20
C SER A 26 -9.01 7.83 -2.53
N LEU A 27 -10.29 7.46 -2.48
CA LEU A 27 -11.18 7.32 -3.62
C LEU A 27 -12.01 8.57 -3.90
N ILE A 28 -12.06 9.57 -2.99
CA ILE A 28 -12.84 10.79 -3.19
C ILE A 28 -12.41 11.45 -4.51
N PRO A 29 -13.30 11.49 -5.51
CA PRO A 29 -13.01 12.19 -6.74
C PRO A 29 -12.90 13.68 -6.42
N ARG A 30 -11.80 14.32 -6.83
CA ARG A 30 -11.73 15.78 -6.75
C ARG A 30 -12.63 16.35 -7.82
N PRO A 31 -13.44 17.37 -7.50
CA PRO A 31 -14.22 18.08 -8.51
C PRO A 31 -13.23 18.76 -9.45
N ASP A 32 -13.12 18.23 -10.67
CA ASP A 32 -12.52 18.99 -11.75
C ASP A 32 -13.63 19.82 -12.39
N LEU A 33 -13.37 21.12 -12.55
CA LEU A 33 -14.33 22.12 -13.03
C LEU A 33 -14.71 21.92 -14.52
N ASN A 34 -14.09 20.97 -15.21
CA ASN A 34 -14.31 20.63 -16.62
C ASN A 34 -14.64 19.13 -16.81
N ASP A 35 -15.76 18.72 -16.23
CA ASP A 35 -16.77 17.77 -16.73
C ASP A 35 -16.46 16.39 -17.38
N ARG A 36 -15.22 15.88 -17.48
CA ARG A 36 -15.02 14.53 -18.12
C ARG A 36 -14.11 13.51 -17.45
N SER A 37 -13.50 13.75 -16.30
CA SER A 37 -12.74 12.69 -15.61
C SER A 37 -12.99 12.63 -14.10
N LEU A 38 -14.22 12.28 -13.72
CA LEU A 38 -14.58 11.87 -12.35
C LEU A 38 -13.65 10.77 -11.78
N LEU A 39 -12.97 10.02 -12.64
CA LEU A 39 -12.09 8.89 -12.26
C LEU A 39 -10.63 9.27 -11.98
N GLY A 40 -10.24 10.55 -12.13
CA GLY A 40 -8.84 10.97 -12.08
C GLY A 40 -8.08 10.69 -13.39
N GLY A 41 -6.81 11.09 -13.45
CA GLY A 41 -5.94 10.91 -14.63
C GLY A 41 -5.50 9.46 -14.86
N GLY A 42 -4.66 9.26 -15.87
CA GLY A 42 -4.19 7.94 -16.30
C GLY A 42 -3.43 7.16 -15.21
N LEU A 43 -2.76 7.85 -14.28
CA LEU A 43 -2.00 7.22 -13.20
C LEU A 43 -2.87 6.88 -11.97
N THR A 44 -3.84 7.72 -11.62
CA THR A 44 -4.72 7.47 -10.47
C THR A 44 -5.75 6.38 -10.72
N ARG A 45 -6.24 6.20 -11.96
CA ARG A 45 -7.24 5.18 -12.30
C ARG A 45 -6.86 3.74 -11.91
N PRO A 46 -5.69 3.18 -12.29
CA PRO A 46 -5.30 1.83 -11.89
C PRO A 46 -5.12 1.69 -10.39
N PHE A 47 -4.64 2.73 -9.70
CA PHE A 47 -4.49 2.75 -8.24
C PHE A 47 -5.83 2.74 -7.53
N ARG A 48 -6.80 3.55 -7.97
CA ARG A 48 -8.17 3.57 -7.43
C ARG A 48 -8.89 2.25 -7.68
N LEU A 49 -8.74 1.65 -8.86
CA LEU A 49 -9.30 0.32 -9.13
C LEU A 49 -8.73 -0.74 -8.20
N ALA A 50 -7.41 -0.74 -7.97
CA ALA A 50 -6.77 -1.65 -7.02
C ALA A 50 -7.28 -1.43 -5.59
N LEU A 51 -7.51 -0.17 -5.19
CA LEU A 51 -8.10 0.18 -3.89
C LEU A 51 -9.54 -0.32 -3.74
N VAL A 52 -10.39 -0.15 -4.77
CA VAL A 52 -11.78 -0.65 -4.76
C VAL A 52 -11.78 -2.17 -4.65
N TRP A 53 -10.96 -2.86 -5.44
CA TRP A 53 -10.83 -4.31 -5.34
C TRP A 53 -10.34 -4.75 -3.96
N SER A 54 -9.38 -4.04 -3.38
CA SER A 54 -8.93 -4.30 -2.00
C SER A 54 -10.07 -4.13 -0.99
N LEU A 55 -10.92 -3.11 -1.14
CA LEU A 55 -12.08 -2.89 -0.27
C LEU A 55 -13.15 -3.98 -0.45
N VAL A 56 -13.47 -4.36 -1.69
CA VAL A 56 -14.41 -5.45 -1.99
C VAL A 56 -13.91 -6.76 -1.41
N LEU A 57 -12.63 -7.09 -1.62
CA LEU A 57 -12.03 -8.30 -1.06
C LEU A 57 -12.07 -8.28 0.48
N ASN A 58 -11.79 -7.14 1.12
CA ASN A 58 -11.92 -6.99 2.57
C ASN A 58 -13.36 -7.13 3.07
N PHE A 59 -14.34 -6.62 2.32
CA PHE A 59 -15.76 -6.76 2.69
C PHE A 59 -16.24 -8.19 2.55
N LEU A 60 -15.97 -8.86 1.41
CA LEU A 60 -16.29 -10.26 1.19
C LEU A 60 -15.68 -11.13 2.28
N ARG A 61 -14.40 -10.89 2.57
CA ARG A 61 -13.66 -11.54 3.66
C ARG A 61 -14.34 -11.36 5.01
N TYR A 62 -14.77 -10.16 5.36
CA TYR A 62 -15.49 -9.91 6.62
C TYR A 62 -16.83 -10.65 6.66
N ALA A 63 -17.61 -10.58 5.58
CA ALA A 63 -18.91 -11.26 5.49
C ALA A 63 -18.77 -12.79 5.62
N PHE A 64 -17.86 -13.41 4.87
CA PHE A 64 -17.69 -14.87 4.89
C PHE A 64 -17.00 -15.39 6.16
N LEU A 65 -16.01 -14.67 6.71
CA LEU A 65 -15.30 -15.11 7.92
C LEU A 65 -16.11 -14.89 9.20
N GLN A 66 -17.02 -13.91 9.24
CA GLN A 66 -17.94 -13.75 10.37
C GLN A 66 -18.95 -14.88 10.41
N ASP A 67 -19.57 -15.23 9.29
CA ASP A 67 -20.53 -16.34 9.23
C ASP A 67 -19.92 -17.66 9.70
N LEU A 68 -18.67 -17.93 9.31
CA LEU A 68 -17.91 -19.10 9.76
C LEU A 68 -17.56 -19.07 11.26
N ARG A 69 -17.46 -17.90 11.90
CA ARG A 69 -17.19 -17.82 13.34
C ARG A 69 -18.44 -18.04 14.19
N PHE A 70 -19.59 -17.52 13.77
CA PHE A 70 -20.84 -17.62 14.53
C PHE A 70 -21.41 -19.05 14.47
N THR A 71 -21.46 -19.67 13.29
CA THR A 71 -21.92 -21.06 13.14
C THR A 71 -21.11 -22.07 13.97
N ASN A 72 -19.84 -21.79 14.23
CA ASN A 72 -18.95 -22.70 14.95
C ASN A 72 -19.05 -22.61 16.49
N CYS A 73 -19.57 -21.50 17.05
CA CYS A 73 -19.73 -21.38 18.50
C CYS A 73 -21.00 -22.07 18.99
N ASP A 74 -22.10 -21.94 18.25
CA ASP A 74 -23.40 -22.48 18.67
C ASP A 74 -23.42 -24.03 18.62
N GLU A 75 -22.74 -24.64 17.64
CA GLU A 75 -22.65 -26.12 17.54
C GLU A 75 -21.69 -26.76 18.56
N ALA A 76 -20.66 -26.04 18.99
CA ALA A 76 -19.66 -26.58 19.92
C ALA A 76 -20.21 -26.72 21.34
N ASP A 77 -21.11 -25.82 21.76
CA ASP A 77 -21.77 -25.90 23.06
C ASP A 77 -22.84 -27.01 23.10
N GLU A 78 -23.48 -27.34 21.97
CA GLU A 78 -24.41 -28.48 21.88
C GLU A 78 -23.69 -29.85 21.83
N GLN A 79 -22.57 -29.98 21.11
CA GLN A 79 -21.89 -31.27 20.96
C GLN A 79 -21.10 -31.72 22.20
N VAL A 80 -20.61 -30.79 23.02
CA VAL A 80 -19.92 -31.11 24.29
C VAL A 80 -20.86 -31.76 25.31
N GLN A 81 -22.18 -31.62 25.16
CA GLN A 81 -23.16 -32.28 26.02
C GLN A 81 -23.54 -33.71 25.59
N GLN A 82 -23.24 -34.16 24.36
CA GLN A 82 -23.81 -35.42 23.83
C GLN A 82 -22.81 -36.49 23.38
N GLN A 83 -21.53 -36.20 23.13
CA GLN A 83 -20.57 -37.20 22.60
C GLN A 83 -19.38 -37.44 23.52
N GLY A 84 -19.06 -38.74 23.70
CA GLY A 84 -17.96 -39.21 24.55
C GLY A 84 -16.61 -38.52 24.25
N ALA A 85 -15.83 -38.34 25.31
CA ALA A 85 -14.72 -37.38 25.40
C ALA A 85 -13.58 -37.54 24.36
N THR A 86 -13.42 -38.70 23.74
CA THR A 86 -12.28 -39.01 22.86
C THR A 86 -12.49 -38.60 21.39
N ASP A 87 -13.65 -38.88 20.80
CA ASP A 87 -13.92 -38.52 19.40
C ASP A 87 -14.23 -37.02 19.25
N ALA A 88 -14.87 -36.45 20.25
CA ALA A 88 -15.07 -35.01 20.36
C ALA A 88 -13.74 -34.23 20.42
N PHE A 89 -12.70 -34.81 21.05
CA PHE A 89 -11.39 -34.17 21.16
C PHE A 89 -10.64 -34.12 19.82
N LEU A 90 -10.69 -35.19 19.02
CA LEU A 90 -10.04 -35.25 17.71
C LEU A 90 -10.71 -34.30 16.70
N HIS A 91 -12.05 -34.22 16.72
CA HIS A 91 -12.80 -33.30 15.86
C HIS A 91 -12.58 -31.83 16.26
N CYS A 92 -12.51 -31.53 17.57
CA CYS A 92 -12.20 -30.18 18.07
C CYS A 92 -10.79 -29.71 17.69
N THR A 93 -9.79 -30.60 17.72
CA THR A 93 -8.40 -30.23 17.38
C THR A 93 -8.25 -29.93 15.89
N ASN A 94 -8.88 -30.71 15.01
CA ASN A 94 -8.82 -30.47 13.57
C ASN A 94 -9.60 -29.21 13.13
N ARG A 95 -10.71 -28.87 13.82
CA ARG A 95 -11.49 -27.65 13.54
C ARG A 95 -10.76 -26.38 14.01
N ARG A 96 -10.07 -26.43 15.16
CA ARG A 96 -9.24 -25.31 15.66
C ARG A 96 -8.04 -25.01 14.76
N SER A 97 -7.39 -26.04 14.20
CA SER A 97 -6.26 -25.83 13.29
C SER A 97 -6.70 -25.13 12.00
N LEU A 98 -7.84 -25.52 11.42
CA LEU A 98 -8.40 -24.89 10.23
C LEU A 98 -8.74 -23.40 10.44
N ASN A 99 -9.43 -23.07 11.54
CA ASN A 99 -9.77 -21.66 11.84
C ASN A 99 -8.52 -20.80 12.07
N THR A 100 -7.48 -21.37 12.67
CA THR A 100 -6.19 -20.69 12.86
C THR A 100 -5.50 -20.46 11.52
N LEU A 101 -5.49 -21.46 10.63
CA LEU A 101 -4.95 -21.35 9.28
C LEU A 101 -5.68 -20.27 8.46
N LEU A 102 -7.01 -20.27 8.46
CA LEU A 102 -7.83 -19.28 7.76
C LEU A 102 -7.55 -17.87 8.26
N TYR A 103 -7.42 -17.67 9.57
CA TYR A 103 -7.04 -16.38 10.15
C TYR A 103 -5.65 -15.90 9.71
N HIS A 104 -4.68 -16.82 9.60
CA HIS A 104 -3.34 -16.44 9.14
C HIS A 104 -3.29 -16.19 7.63
N LEU A 105 -4.02 -16.96 6.82
CA LEU A 105 -4.17 -16.75 5.38
C LEU A 105 -4.82 -15.38 5.10
N ASP A 106 -5.86 -15.05 5.85
CA ASP A 106 -6.54 -13.77 5.83
C ASP A 106 -5.57 -12.59 6.01
N LYS A 107 -4.72 -12.67 7.04
CA LYS A 107 -3.68 -11.67 7.30
C LYS A 107 -2.55 -11.66 6.26
N ALA A 108 -2.31 -12.77 5.58
CA ALA A 108 -1.39 -12.84 4.44
C ALA A 108 -1.90 -12.01 3.27
N VAL A 109 -3.16 -12.25 2.87
CA VAL A 109 -3.81 -11.58 1.75
C VAL A 109 -3.85 -10.07 1.98
N GLU A 110 -4.25 -9.64 3.17
CA GLU A 110 -4.28 -8.22 3.55
C GLU A 110 -2.90 -7.55 3.39
N SER A 111 -1.86 -8.19 3.90
CA SER A 111 -0.47 -7.70 3.83
C SER A 111 0.07 -7.68 2.39
N CYS A 112 -0.26 -8.68 1.58
CA CYS A 112 0.09 -8.72 0.17
C CYS A 112 -0.61 -7.62 -0.62
N LEU A 113 -1.90 -7.37 -0.37
CA LEU A 113 -2.65 -6.28 -1.01
C LEU A 113 -2.09 -4.90 -0.64
N LEU A 114 -1.78 -4.68 0.64
CA LEU A 114 -1.17 -3.43 1.10
C LEU A 114 0.21 -3.22 0.47
N SER A 115 1.04 -4.25 0.44
CA SER A 115 2.36 -4.20 -0.20
C SER A 115 2.27 -3.98 -1.71
N PHE A 116 1.29 -4.59 -2.39
CA PHE A 116 1.03 -4.36 -3.80
C PHE A 116 0.63 -2.90 -4.07
N LEU A 117 -0.30 -2.36 -3.28
CA LEU A 117 -0.71 -0.95 -3.38
C LEU A 117 0.48 0.00 -3.17
N GLN A 118 1.34 -0.30 -2.21
CA GLN A 118 2.55 0.47 -1.95
C GLN A 118 3.56 0.39 -3.11
N LEU A 119 3.71 -0.78 -3.75
CA LEU A 119 4.56 -0.97 -4.94
C LEU A 119 3.96 -0.43 -6.24
N LEU A 120 2.64 -0.22 -6.29
CA LEU A 120 1.99 0.38 -7.43
C LEU A 120 2.45 1.84 -7.63
N VAL A 121 2.77 2.53 -6.54
CA VAL A 121 3.27 3.90 -6.58
C VAL A 121 4.60 4.01 -7.34
N PRO A 122 5.70 3.35 -6.94
CA PRO A 122 6.96 3.45 -7.65
C PRO A 122 6.80 2.97 -9.09
N TYR A 123 5.88 2.03 -9.38
CA TYR A 123 5.57 1.66 -10.76
C TYR A 123 5.00 2.85 -11.54
N LEU A 124 3.97 3.52 -11.01
CA LEU A 124 3.36 4.69 -11.65
C LEU A 124 4.34 5.86 -11.80
N VAL A 125 5.20 6.08 -10.80
CA VAL A 125 6.29 7.06 -10.88
C VAL A 125 7.28 6.69 -11.99
N GLN A 126 7.64 5.40 -12.12
CA GLN A 126 8.51 4.93 -13.20
C GLN A 126 7.86 5.07 -14.58
N VAL A 127 6.55 4.83 -14.69
CA VAL A 127 5.80 5.05 -15.94
C VAL A 127 5.89 6.52 -16.33
N LYS A 128 5.71 7.45 -15.39
CA LYS A 128 5.86 8.89 -15.65
C LYS A 128 7.30 9.27 -16.02
N LEU A 129 8.29 8.67 -15.37
CA LEU A 129 9.70 8.96 -15.60
C LEU A 129 10.27 8.33 -16.88
N LYS A 130 9.55 7.39 -17.50
CA LYS A 130 10.01 6.64 -18.69
C LYS A 130 10.41 7.57 -19.84
N ASP A 131 9.75 8.70 -19.98
CA ASP A 131 10.01 9.64 -21.08
C ASP A 131 11.24 10.53 -20.81
N TYR A 132 11.64 10.66 -19.53
CA TYR A 132 12.80 11.45 -19.10
C TYR A 132 14.06 10.60 -18.90
N ILE A 133 13.88 9.35 -18.50
CA ILE A 133 14.93 8.38 -18.27
C ILE A 133 14.51 7.14 -19.02
N HIS A 134 15.36 6.60 -19.89
CA HIS A 134 15.09 5.36 -20.65
C HIS A 134 15.05 4.11 -19.74
N ILE A 135 14.12 4.09 -18.78
CA ILE A 135 13.86 3.00 -17.85
C ILE A 135 12.67 2.19 -18.35
N LEU A 136 12.72 0.87 -18.14
CA LEU A 136 11.57 0.01 -18.41
C LEU A 136 10.71 -0.07 -17.12
N PRO A 137 9.50 0.51 -17.07
CA PRO A 137 8.71 0.55 -15.85
C PRO A 137 8.43 -0.84 -15.30
N GLY A 138 8.60 -1.02 -13.99
CA GLY A 138 8.30 -2.26 -13.29
C GLY A 138 9.36 -3.36 -13.41
N ARG A 139 10.38 -3.25 -14.28
CA ARG A 139 11.41 -4.29 -14.41
C ARG A 139 12.12 -4.57 -13.09
N GLY A 140 12.50 -3.53 -12.35
CA GLY A 140 13.11 -3.66 -11.03
C GLY A 140 12.12 -4.02 -9.93
N LEU A 141 10.83 -3.66 -10.07
CA LEU A 141 9.81 -3.87 -9.05
C LEU A 141 9.31 -5.32 -8.98
N LYS A 142 9.39 -6.07 -10.09
CA LYS A 142 9.02 -7.50 -10.12
C LYS A 142 9.77 -8.30 -9.07
N MET A 143 11.08 -8.08 -8.92
CA MET A 143 11.89 -8.77 -7.91
C MET A 143 11.38 -8.45 -6.49
N TRP A 144 11.13 -7.18 -6.19
CA TRP A 144 10.60 -6.76 -4.90
C TRP A 144 9.23 -7.35 -4.60
N LEU A 145 8.32 -7.33 -5.58
CA LEU A 145 6.99 -7.93 -5.45
C LEU A 145 7.09 -9.43 -5.14
N THR A 146 7.93 -10.16 -5.88
CA THR A 146 8.15 -11.59 -5.65
C THR A 146 8.73 -11.85 -4.26
N CYS A 147 9.76 -11.09 -3.85
CA CYS A 147 10.36 -11.23 -2.52
C CYS A 147 9.34 -10.98 -1.41
N ILE A 148 8.53 -9.92 -1.50
CA ILE A 148 7.53 -9.59 -0.49
C ILE A 148 6.43 -10.65 -0.43
N LEU A 149 5.95 -11.12 -1.59
CA LEU A 149 4.97 -12.20 -1.68
C LEU A 149 5.50 -13.48 -1.02
N LEU A 150 6.74 -13.88 -1.35
CA LEU A 150 7.37 -15.06 -0.77
C LEU A 150 7.55 -14.92 0.74
N LEU A 151 8.00 -13.77 1.23
CA LEU A 151 8.16 -13.53 2.67
C LEU A 151 6.83 -13.52 3.42
N ASN A 152 5.78 -12.94 2.84
CA ASN A 152 4.45 -12.95 3.45
C ASN A 152 3.85 -14.36 3.49
N CYS A 153 3.90 -15.10 2.39
CA CYS A 153 3.44 -16.50 2.35
C CYS A 153 4.26 -17.40 3.29
N ALA A 154 5.59 -17.28 3.26
CA ALA A 154 6.49 -18.04 4.13
C ALA A 154 6.22 -17.71 5.61
N GLY A 155 6.07 -16.44 5.97
CA GLY A 155 5.76 -16.04 7.35
C GLY A 155 4.41 -16.59 7.85
N VAL A 156 3.42 -16.69 6.97
CA VAL A 156 2.09 -17.23 7.29
C VAL A 156 2.09 -18.75 7.45
N ILE A 157 2.89 -19.46 6.67
CA ILE A 157 3.09 -20.90 6.84
C ILE A 157 3.92 -21.14 8.11
N ALA A 158 4.99 -20.37 8.30
CA ALA A 158 5.93 -20.53 9.40
C ALA A 158 5.31 -20.26 10.78
N VAL A 159 4.37 -19.31 10.89
CA VAL A 159 3.68 -19.01 12.16
C VAL A 159 2.88 -20.18 12.72
N GLN A 160 2.51 -21.15 11.87
CA GLN A 160 1.84 -22.38 12.31
C GLN A 160 2.76 -23.27 13.15
N PHE A 161 4.08 -23.17 12.93
CA PHE A 161 5.09 -23.95 13.63
C PHE A 161 5.68 -23.18 14.81
N ASP A 162 5.99 -21.90 14.61
CA ASP A 162 6.52 -21.02 15.65
C ASP A 162 6.06 -19.57 15.43
N LYS A 163 5.43 -18.98 16.45
CA LYS A 163 4.95 -17.58 16.42
C LYS A 163 6.07 -16.57 16.16
N ARG A 164 7.31 -16.87 16.55
CA ARG A 164 8.49 -16.01 16.30
C ARG A 164 8.75 -15.81 14.82
N LEU A 165 8.37 -16.78 13.98
CA LEU A 165 8.55 -16.71 12.53
C LEU A 165 7.60 -15.71 11.86
N TRP A 166 6.67 -15.11 12.61
CA TRP A 166 5.93 -13.91 12.17
C TRP A 166 6.85 -12.73 11.83
N LEU A 167 8.08 -12.74 12.35
CA LEU A 167 9.16 -11.83 11.96
C LEU A 167 9.36 -11.80 10.43
N ILE A 168 9.28 -12.96 9.76
CA ILE A 168 9.50 -13.09 8.30
C ILE A 168 8.47 -12.25 7.54
N LYS A 169 7.21 -12.31 7.97
CA LYS A 169 6.13 -11.50 7.40
C LYS A 169 6.40 -10.01 7.62
N LYS A 170 6.80 -9.61 8.84
CA LYS A 170 7.09 -8.21 9.16
C LYS A 170 8.30 -7.66 8.41
N LEU A 171 9.29 -8.51 8.12
CA LEU A 171 10.40 -8.16 7.25
C LEU A 171 9.91 -7.87 5.82
N GLY A 172 8.98 -8.68 5.29
CA GLY A 172 8.32 -8.43 4.00
C GLY A 172 7.65 -7.06 3.96
N ASP A 173 6.86 -6.72 4.98
CA ASP A 173 6.21 -5.40 5.12
C ASP A 173 7.25 -4.26 5.10
N ALA A 174 8.37 -4.41 5.81
CA ALA A 174 9.44 -3.39 5.87
C ALA A 174 10.20 -3.24 4.54
N LEU A 175 10.46 -4.35 3.83
CA LEU A 175 11.17 -4.34 2.54
C LEU A 175 10.38 -3.62 1.44
N SER A 176 9.05 -3.50 1.57
CA SER A 176 8.22 -2.73 0.64
C SER A 176 8.64 -1.26 0.50
N SER A 177 9.22 -0.66 1.56
CA SER A 177 9.63 0.74 1.57
C SER A 177 10.88 1.02 0.72
N ILE A 178 11.78 0.05 0.56
CA ILE A 178 13.05 0.25 -0.16
C ILE A 178 12.84 0.69 -1.62
N PRO A 179 12.09 -0.04 -2.47
CA PRO A 179 11.88 0.37 -3.85
C PRO A 179 11.13 1.70 -4.00
N ILE A 180 10.30 2.05 -3.01
CA ILE A 180 9.55 3.32 -2.98
C ILE A 180 10.51 4.46 -2.69
N ILE A 181 11.31 4.36 -1.61
CA ILE A 181 12.33 5.35 -1.25
C ILE A 181 13.30 5.57 -2.42
N HIS A 182 13.75 4.49 -3.07
CA HIS A 182 14.62 4.58 -4.23
C HIS A 182 13.96 5.32 -5.41
N SER A 183 12.72 4.98 -5.76
CA SER A 183 12.00 5.60 -6.88
C SER A 183 11.66 7.06 -6.61
N LEU A 184 11.26 7.40 -5.37
CA LEU A 184 11.03 8.78 -4.94
C LEU A 184 12.33 9.59 -4.91
N GLY A 185 13.45 8.98 -4.50
CA GLY A 185 14.77 9.59 -4.53
C GLY A 185 15.22 9.93 -5.95
N LEU A 186 14.97 9.04 -6.91
CA LEU A 186 15.21 9.31 -8.33
C LEU A 186 14.32 10.44 -8.85
N TYR A 187 13.01 10.38 -8.58
CA TYR A 187 12.07 11.43 -8.98
C TYR A 187 12.48 12.79 -8.42
N LYS A 188 12.83 12.85 -7.12
CA LYS A 188 13.34 14.06 -6.47
C LYS A 188 14.53 14.64 -7.23
N ARG A 189 15.55 13.83 -7.52
CA ARG A 189 16.78 14.30 -8.22
C ARG A 189 16.46 14.97 -9.56
N ILE A 190 15.51 14.42 -10.31
CA ILE A 190 15.12 14.91 -11.64
C ILE A 190 14.34 16.22 -11.53
N VAL A 191 13.39 16.28 -10.60
CA VAL A 191 12.57 17.48 -10.37
C VAL A 191 13.40 18.62 -9.78
N THR A 192 14.44 18.33 -8.99
CA THR A 192 15.37 19.33 -8.45
C THR A 192 16.42 19.80 -9.45
N HIS A 193 16.48 19.24 -10.64
CA HIS A 193 17.50 19.63 -11.61
C HIS A 193 17.31 21.11 -11.97
N PRO A 194 18.36 21.95 -11.99
CA PRO A 194 18.23 23.40 -12.23
C PRO A 194 17.49 23.75 -13.52
N ALA A 195 17.65 22.94 -14.56
CA ALA A 195 16.96 23.09 -15.84
C ALA A 195 15.43 22.93 -15.77
N ASN A 196 14.93 22.26 -14.73
CA ASN A 196 13.51 21.94 -14.56
C ASN A 196 12.88 22.71 -13.40
N LEU A 197 13.57 23.66 -12.77
CA LEU A 197 13.07 24.32 -11.57
C LEU A 197 11.98 25.36 -11.94
N SER A 198 10.71 24.98 -11.76
CA SER A 198 9.54 25.87 -11.82
C SER A 198 8.88 26.02 -10.44
N SER A 199 8.06 27.05 -10.25
CA SER A 199 7.29 27.23 -9.00
C SER A 199 6.36 26.05 -8.70
N ALA A 200 5.80 25.41 -9.73
CA ALA A 200 5.03 24.17 -9.61
C ALA A 200 5.89 23.00 -9.11
N ASN A 201 7.15 22.94 -9.52
CA ASN A 201 8.10 21.90 -9.09
C ASN A 201 8.57 22.07 -7.64
N ALA A 202 8.52 23.28 -7.08
CA ALA A 202 8.78 23.51 -5.66
C ALA A 202 7.69 22.88 -4.75
N GLN A 203 6.41 22.96 -5.14
CA GLN A 203 5.32 22.29 -4.41
C GLN A 203 5.43 20.76 -4.48
N ASN A 204 5.77 20.23 -5.67
CA ASN A 204 6.05 18.81 -5.86
C ASN A 204 7.20 18.34 -4.96
N LEU A 205 8.23 19.16 -4.76
CA LEU A 205 9.36 18.84 -3.90
C LEU A 205 8.96 18.63 -2.44
N ILE A 206 8.17 19.56 -1.88
CA ILE A 206 7.70 19.48 -0.48
C ILE A 206 6.93 18.17 -0.30
N PHE A 207 6.05 17.86 -1.26
CA PHE A 207 5.24 16.67 -1.20
C PHE A 207 6.07 15.38 -1.25
N ILE A 208 7.06 15.29 -2.15
CA ILE A 208 7.97 14.13 -2.21
C ILE A 208 8.70 13.93 -0.87
N HIS A 209 9.13 15.03 -0.21
CA HIS A 209 9.74 14.94 1.11
C HIS A 209 8.76 14.40 2.15
N THR A 210 7.50 14.85 2.14
CA THR A 210 6.46 14.31 3.02
C THR A 210 6.29 12.80 2.82
N VAL A 211 6.22 12.33 1.57
CA VAL A 211 6.12 10.89 1.30
C VAL A 211 7.36 10.13 1.77
N LEU A 212 8.56 10.67 1.52
CA LEU A 212 9.81 10.06 1.99
C LEU A 212 9.85 9.95 3.52
N VAL A 213 9.45 11.00 4.25
CA VAL A 213 9.38 10.96 5.72
C VAL A 213 8.44 9.85 6.19
N VAL A 214 7.28 9.70 5.55
CA VAL A 214 6.30 8.67 5.88
C VAL A 214 6.84 7.27 5.57
N GLU A 215 7.59 7.11 4.48
CA GLU A 215 8.24 5.85 4.12
C GLU A 215 9.36 5.48 5.10
N TYR A 216 10.20 6.44 5.50
CA TYR A 216 11.22 6.21 6.54
C TYR A 216 10.59 5.86 7.89
N TRP A 217 9.49 6.52 8.24
CA TRP A 217 8.71 6.20 9.44
C TRP A 217 8.14 4.77 9.36
N GLY A 218 7.58 4.40 8.21
CA GLY A 218 7.10 3.04 7.93
C GLY A 218 8.17 1.98 8.07
N LEU A 219 9.34 2.20 7.46
CA LEU A 219 10.49 1.32 7.57
C LEU A 219 10.94 1.17 9.04
N THR A 220 11.05 2.29 9.77
CA THR A 220 11.48 2.31 11.17
C THR A 220 10.51 1.57 12.07
N VAL A 221 9.22 1.89 11.99
CA VAL A 221 8.18 1.24 12.79
C VAL A 221 8.05 -0.24 12.40
N GLY A 222 8.20 -0.59 11.12
CA GLY A 222 8.25 -1.97 10.64
C GLY A 222 9.41 -2.75 11.26
N ALA A 223 10.62 -2.18 11.27
CA ALA A 223 11.80 -2.78 11.89
C ALA A 223 11.67 -2.90 13.42
N LEU A 224 11.10 -1.90 14.10
CA LEU A 224 10.82 -1.98 15.54
C LEU A 224 9.71 -3.00 15.86
N SER A 225 8.72 -3.14 14.97
CA SER A 225 7.71 -4.20 15.09
C SER A 225 8.32 -5.59 14.91
N CYS A 226 9.40 -5.72 14.12
CA CYS A 226 10.16 -6.97 13.96
C CYS A 226 10.87 -7.35 15.27
N THR A 227 11.60 -6.41 15.88
CA THR A 227 12.31 -6.67 17.14
C THR A 227 11.35 -7.02 18.27
N GLY A 228 10.16 -6.41 18.30
CA GLY A 228 9.11 -6.76 19.27
C GLY A 228 8.50 -8.15 19.11
N VAL A 229 8.64 -8.82 17.96
CA VAL A 229 8.25 -10.24 17.83
C VAL A 229 9.29 -11.15 18.47
N VAL A 230 10.57 -10.80 18.37
CA VAL A 230 11.68 -11.57 18.96
C VAL A 230 11.74 -11.39 20.48
N MET A 231 11.42 -10.18 20.96
CA MET A 231 11.52 -9.81 22.38
C MET A 231 10.29 -10.18 23.22
N ASP A 232 9.19 -10.62 22.60
CA ASP A 232 7.96 -11.03 23.32
C ASP A 232 8.20 -12.23 24.27
N ASP A 233 9.28 -12.99 24.07
CA ASP A 233 9.70 -14.07 24.97
C ASP A 233 10.42 -13.60 26.24
N ALA A 234 10.98 -12.40 26.22
CA ALA A 234 11.55 -11.81 27.42
C ALA A 234 10.37 -11.35 28.29
N LYS A 235 10.10 -12.08 29.39
CA LYS A 235 8.99 -11.90 30.35
C LYS A 235 8.92 -10.53 31.06
N SER A 236 9.41 -9.45 30.45
CA SER A 236 9.33 -8.09 30.97
C SER A 236 7.94 -7.52 30.72
N PRO A 237 7.14 -7.22 31.76
CA PRO A 237 5.80 -6.66 31.61
C PRO A 237 5.81 -5.28 30.93
N ILE A 238 6.89 -4.49 31.13
CA ILE A 238 7.06 -3.19 30.47
C ILE A 238 7.32 -3.37 28.97
N GLY A 239 8.14 -4.36 28.59
CA GLY A 239 8.43 -4.64 27.18
C GLY A 239 7.18 -4.95 26.37
N VAL A 240 6.27 -5.77 26.91
CA VAL A 240 5.03 -6.18 26.24
C VAL A 240 4.17 -4.99 25.81
N HIS A 241 4.04 -3.96 26.64
CA HIS A 241 3.25 -2.77 26.30
C HIS A 241 3.88 -1.93 25.18
N TRP A 242 5.21 -1.73 25.22
CA TRP A 242 5.93 -1.02 24.15
C TRP A 242 5.85 -1.76 22.82
N TRP A 243 6.04 -3.08 22.83
CA TRP A 243 5.96 -3.90 21.61
C TRP A 243 4.57 -3.95 21.02
N LEU A 244 3.53 -4.02 21.86
CA LEU A 244 2.16 -3.88 21.41
C LEU A 244 1.91 -2.52 20.76
N GLY A 245 2.43 -1.44 21.36
CA GLY A 245 2.40 -0.09 20.78
C GLY A 245 3.00 -0.05 19.38
N PHE A 246 4.22 -0.58 19.19
CA PHE A 246 4.86 -0.61 17.87
C PHE A 246 4.07 -1.44 16.84
N ARG A 247 3.45 -2.55 17.23
CA ARG A 247 2.61 -3.36 16.34
C ARG A 247 1.39 -2.59 15.86
N ILE A 248 0.71 -1.90 16.78
CA ILE A 248 -0.45 -1.07 16.47
C ILE A 248 -0.04 0.09 15.55
N THR A 249 1.02 0.82 15.91
CA THR A 249 1.57 1.90 15.09
C THR A 249 1.95 1.43 13.69
N ASN A 250 2.47 0.20 13.54
CA ASN A 250 2.82 -0.35 12.22
C ASN A 250 1.58 -0.50 11.30
N ILE A 251 0.44 -0.92 11.86
CA ILE A 251 -0.82 -1.03 11.12
C ILE A 251 -1.25 0.36 10.65
N PHE A 252 -1.32 1.34 11.55
CA PHE A 252 -1.69 2.70 11.21
C PHE A 252 -0.74 3.31 10.16
N THR A 253 0.56 3.10 10.30
CA THR A 253 1.55 3.60 9.33
C THR A 253 1.37 2.97 7.95
N ALA A 254 1.03 1.67 7.84
CA ALA A 254 0.78 1.04 6.55
C ALA A 254 -0.39 1.68 5.79
N HIS A 255 -1.46 2.03 6.49
CA HIS A 255 -2.62 2.74 5.93
C HIS A 255 -2.34 4.21 5.63
N LEU A 256 -1.63 4.91 6.53
CA LEU A 256 -1.17 6.28 6.30
C LEU A 256 -0.32 6.36 5.03
N ARG A 257 0.56 5.38 4.81
CA ARG A 257 1.33 5.25 3.56
C ARG A 257 0.37 5.18 2.37
N VAL A 258 -0.58 4.24 2.35
CA VAL A 258 -1.54 4.12 1.22
C VAL A 258 -2.27 5.43 0.94
N PHE A 259 -2.74 6.11 1.99
CA PHE A 259 -3.43 7.40 1.87
C PHE A 259 -2.55 8.50 1.26
N ILE A 260 -1.32 8.66 1.77
CA ILE A 260 -0.39 9.69 1.27
C ILE A 260 0.03 9.39 -0.17
N HIS A 261 0.16 8.11 -0.53
CA HIS A 261 0.39 7.68 -1.90
C HIS A 261 -0.77 8.03 -2.84
N ALA A 262 -2.02 7.86 -2.39
CA ALA A 262 -3.19 8.28 -3.15
C ALA A 262 -3.17 9.81 -3.41
N ILE A 263 -2.87 10.60 -2.37
CA ILE A 263 -2.73 12.05 -2.50
C ILE A 263 -1.62 12.39 -3.50
N MET A 264 -0.48 11.71 -3.43
CA MET A 264 0.64 11.93 -4.34
C MET A 264 0.23 11.78 -5.79
N LEU A 265 -0.40 10.64 -6.11
CA LEU A 265 -0.80 10.32 -7.47
C LEU A 265 -1.83 11.33 -7.98
N ASN A 266 -2.77 11.75 -7.13
CA ASN A 266 -3.72 12.80 -7.47
C ASN A 266 -3.02 14.14 -7.78
N MET A 267 -2.02 14.54 -6.99
CA MET A 267 -1.28 15.78 -7.23
C MET A 267 -0.43 15.70 -8.50
N ILE A 268 0.19 14.53 -8.75
CA ILE A 268 0.97 14.27 -9.97
C ILE A 268 0.07 14.40 -11.21
N ASP A 269 -1.14 13.83 -11.17
CA ASP A 269 -2.11 13.96 -12.26
C ASP A 269 -2.56 15.42 -12.45
N GLN A 270 -2.86 16.15 -11.36
CA GLN A 270 -3.24 17.57 -11.45
C GLN A 270 -2.16 18.45 -12.08
N ALA A 271 -0.89 18.18 -11.77
CA ALA A 271 0.22 18.91 -12.38
C ALA A 271 0.29 18.70 -13.90
N GLN A 272 -0.16 17.56 -14.42
CA GLN A 272 -0.18 17.28 -15.86
C GLN A 272 -1.32 18.00 -16.58
N PHE A 273 -2.49 18.12 -15.96
CA PHE A 273 -3.63 18.84 -16.56
C PHE A 273 -3.42 20.35 -16.63
N ASN A 274 -2.60 20.89 -15.73
CA ASN A 274 -2.29 22.32 -15.67
C ASN A 274 -1.08 22.72 -16.52
N GLU A 275 -0.39 21.75 -17.15
CA GLU A 275 0.70 22.06 -18.07
C GLU A 275 0.08 22.69 -19.33
N PRO A 276 0.45 23.93 -19.71
CA PRO A 276 -0.08 24.56 -20.91
C PRO A 276 0.19 23.62 -22.08
N GLN A 277 -0.87 23.17 -22.76
CA GLN A 277 -0.68 22.56 -24.06
C GLN A 277 -0.05 23.64 -24.92
N ASP A 278 1.23 23.46 -25.29
CA ASP A 278 1.84 24.28 -26.32
C ASP A 278 0.84 24.33 -27.49
N PRO A 279 0.46 25.53 -27.96
CA PRO A 279 -0.49 25.65 -29.04
C PRO A 279 -0.03 24.73 -30.17
N GLN A 280 -0.86 23.76 -30.53
CA GLN A 280 -0.50 22.80 -31.56
C GLN A 280 -0.01 23.59 -32.79
N PRO A 281 1.21 23.31 -33.30
CA PRO A 281 1.68 23.89 -34.55
C PRO A 281 0.84 23.27 -35.67
N GLY A 282 -0.35 23.84 -35.91
CA GLY A 282 -1.33 23.25 -36.82
C GLY A 282 -2.54 24.13 -37.18
N ASN A 283 -2.72 25.31 -36.56
CA ASN A 283 -3.78 26.25 -36.94
C ASN A 283 -3.26 27.63 -37.40
N GLU A 284 -1.98 27.74 -37.76
CA GLU A 284 -1.43 28.98 -38.36
C GLU A 284 -1.35 28.94 -39.90
N ASP A 285 -1.86 27.89 -40.54
CA ASP A 285 -1.77 27.72 -42.01
C ASP A 285 -2.85 28.45 -42.83
N GLU A 286 -3.53 29.46 -42.29
CA GLU A 286 -4.41 30.32 -43.13
C GLU A 286 -4.16 31.83 -43.05
N ALA A 287 -3.20 32.33 -42.23
CA ALA A 287 -2.99 33.78 -42.11
C ALA A 287 -1.57 34.30 -42.39
N THR A 288 -0.54 33.44 -42.46
CA THR A 288 0.84 33.97 -42.49
C THR A 288 1.76 33.29 -43.52
N SER A 289 1.22 32.94 -44.69
CA SER A 289 2.01 32.59 -45.88
C SER A 289 2.47 33.84 -46.66
N ARG A 290 3.10 34.80 -45.98
CA ARG A 290 3.98 35.81 -46.61
C ARG A 290 5.05 36.20 -45.59
N TYR A 291 6.31 36.05 -46.00
CA TYR A 291 7.54 36.40 -45.28
C TYR A 291 8.05 35.37 -44.26
N SER A 292 8.95 34.50 -44.70
CA SER A 292 10.39 34.72 -44.46
C SER A 292 11.15 33.40 -44.63
N SER A 293 11.78 33.27 -45.79
CA SER A 293 12.90 32.37 -46.02
C SER A 293 14.15 32.98 -45.39
N GLU A 294 14.66 32.43 -44.29
CA GLU A 294 16.11 32.49 -43.97
C GLU A 294 16.48 31.63 -42.74
N GLY A 295 17.41 30.68 -42.94
CA GLY A 295 18.44 30.34 -41.97
C GLY A 295 18.11 29.39 -40.80
N ARG A 296 17.91 28.09 -41.05
CA ARG A 296 18.15 27.06 -40.01
C ARG A 296 19.62 26.65 -39.98
N MET A 297 20.34 27.16 -38.98
CA MET A 297 21.68 26.71 -38.61
C MET A 297 21.56 25.42 -37.78
N VAL A 298 22.15 24.34 -38.27
CA VAL A 298 22.21 23.02 -37.62
C VAL A 298 23.28 23.06 -36.53
N ILE A 299 22.91 22.84 -35.26
CA ILE A 299 23.86 22.63 -34.17
C ILE A 299 24.17 21.12 -34.08
N PRO A 300 25.44 20.67 -34.24
CA PRO A 300 25.78 19.27 -34.08
C PRO A 300 25.90 18.90 -32.60
N HIS A 301 25.16 17.87 -32.18
CA HIS A 301 25.45 17.16 -30.93
C HIS A 301 26.74 16.34 -31.09
N LYS A 302 27.74 16.62 -30.25
CA LYS A 302 28.89 15.74 -30.04
C LYS A 302 28.56 14.71 -28.96
N ILE A 303 28.98 13.48 -29.25
CA ILE A 303 29.03 12.28 -28.39
C ILE A 303 30.07 12.49 -27.28
#